data_AF-A0A7L2BHA2-F1
#
_entry.id   AF-A0A7L2BHA2-F1
#
_cell.length_a   1.000
_cell.length_b   1.000
_cell.length_c   1.000
_cell.angle_alpha   90.00
_cell.angle_beta   90.00
_cell.angle_gamma   90.00
#
_symmetry.space_group_name_H-M   'P 1'
#
loop_
_entity.id
_entity.type
_entity.pdbx_description
1 polymer ?
#
loop_
_entity_poly.entity_id
_entity_poly.type
_entity_poly.pdbx_seq_one_letter_code
_entity_poly.pdbx_strand_id
1 'polypeptide(L)' 'LYADNSPYYDQCCAGDVLVVAPDSDVPYMPQGWASRVSSLVVATRCELTVWPRAGKNGRSRRFPA' A
#
# COMPACT_ATOMS: atom_id res chain seq x y z
N LEU A 1 -8.27 6.99 -11.14
CA LEU A 1 -7.55 7.82 -12.12
C LEU A 1 -6.20 7.23 -12.59
N TYR A 2 -5.79 6.01 -12.16
CA TYR A 2 -4.61 5.32 -12.74
C TYR A 2 -4.78 3.79 -12.82
N ALA A 3 -6.02 3.29 -12.76
CA ALA A 3 -6.28 1.85 -12.80
C ALA A 3 -6.08 1.25 -14.20
N ASP A 4 -6.14 2.05 -15.27
CA ASP A 4 -6.49 1.51 -16.59
C ASP A 4 -5.36 1.41 -17.62
N ASN A 5 -4.06 1.61 -17.31
CA ASN A 5 -3.09 1.69 -18.42
C ASN A 5 -1.63 1.30 -18.16
N SER A 6 -1.37 0.33 -17.28
CA SER A 6 -0.08 -0.34 -17.31
C SER A 6 -0.29 -1.86 -17.22
N PRO A 7 0.24 -2.64 -18.18
CA PRO A 7 0.12 -4.10 -18.18
C PRO A 7 0.77 -4.75 -16.93
N TYR A 8 1.60 -3.99 -16.19
CA TYR A 8 2.13 -4.43 -14.90
C TYR A 8 1.07 -4.44 -13.78
N TYR A 9 0.04 -3.57 -13.84
CA TYR A 9 -1.02 -3.56 -12.82
C TYR A 9 -1.93 -4.77 -12.94
N ASP A 10 -2.39 -5.08 -14.15
CA ASP A 10 -3.29 -6.21 -14.39
C ASP A 10 -2.67 -7.56 -14.06
N GLN A 11 -1.34 -7.68 -14.14
CA GLN A 11 -0.61 -8.92 -13.87
C GLN A 11 -0.09 -9.06 -12.44
N CYS A 12 0.01 -7.97 -11.66
CA CYS A 12 0.62 -7.98 -10.32
C CYS A 12 -0.32 -7.51 -9.19
N CYS A 13 -1.31 -6.67 -9.50
CA CYS A 13 -2.15 -5.97 -8.52
C CYS A 13 -3.63 -6.33 -8.69
N ALA A 14 -3.94 -7.62 -8.62
CA ALA A 14 -5.30 -8.16 -8.73
C ALA A 14 -5.87 -8.59 -7.37
N GLY A 15 -7.19 -8.80 -7.31
CA GLY A 15 -7.91 -9.22 -6.11
C GLY A 15 -8.50 -8.07 -5.30
N ASP A 16 -8.73 -8.31 -4.01
CA ASP A 16 -9.22 -7.27 -3.10
C ASP A 16 -8.16 -6.18 -2.92
N VAL A 17 -8.61 -4.92 -2.83
CA VAL A 17 -7.72 -3.75 -2.71
C VAL A 17 -8.06 -2.92 -1.46
N LEU A 18 -7.02 -2.47 -0.75
CA LEU A 18 -7.12 -1.51 0.34
C LEU A 18 -6.62 -0.15 -0.14
N VAL A 19 -7.54 0.81 -0.28
CA VAL A 19 -7.20 2.18 -0.69
C VAL A 19 -6.82 3.01 0.54
N VAL A 20 -5.67 3.67 0.47
CA VAL A 20 -5.14 4.55 1.52
C VAL A 20 -5.08 5.97 0.94
N ALA A 21 -5.73 6.92 1.61
CA ALA A 21 -5.75 8.31 1.15
C ALA A 21 -4.40 9.00 1.43
N PRO A 22 -4.01 10.02 0.63
CA PRO A 22 -2.92 10.91 0.98
C PRO A 22 -3.09 11.48 2.39
N ASP A 23 -1.97 11.75 3.07
CA ASP A 23 -1.90 12.31 4.43
C ASP A 23 -2.57 11.46 5.53
N SER A 24 -3.08 10.26 5.20
CA SER A 24 -3.64 9.36 6.20
C SER A 24 -2.55 8.68 7.02
N ASP A 25 -2.83 8.54 8.32
CA ASP A 25 -1.98 7.79 9.24
C ASP A 25 -2.72 6.58 9.78
N VAL A 26 -2.29 5.38 9.35
CA VAL A 26 -2.93 4.10 9.68
C VAL A 26 -1.97 3.18 10.44
N PRO A 27 -1.77 3.41 11.76
CA PRO A 27 -0.81 2.64 12.56
C PRO A 27 -1.20 1.17 12.77
N TYR A 28 -2.45 0.79 12.47
CA TYR A 28 -2.98 -0.56 12.60
C TYR A 28 -3.62 -1.01 11.29
N MET A 29 -3.32 -2.25 10.88
CA MET A 29 -3.95 -2.85 9.70
C MET A 29 -5.43 -3.13 9.97
N PRO A 30 -6.35 -2.83 9.03
CA PRO A 30 -7.73 -3.26 9.13
C PRO A 30 -7.85 -4.78 9.26
N GLN A 31 -8.94 -5.23 9.89
CA GLN A 31 -9.21 -6.65 10.05
C GLN A 31 -9.23 -7.36 8.69
N GLY A 32 -8.57 -8.52 8.63
CA GLY A 32 -8.49 -9.32 7.39
C GLY A 32 -7.36 -8.94 6.44
N TRP A 33 -6.59 -7.88 6.70
CA TRP A 33 -5.48 -7.44 5.83
C TRP A 33 -4.09 -7.79 6.34
N ALA A 34 -3.95 -8.05 7.65
CA ALA A 34 -2.68 -8.41 8.26
C ALA A 34 -2.06 -9.64 7.57
N SER A 35 -0.81 -9.49 7.12
CA SER A 35 -0.05 -10.54 6.40
C SER A 35 -0.68 -11.04 5.10
N ARG A 36 -1.60 -10.28 4.49
CA ARG A 36 -2.26 -10.67 3.22
C ARG A 36 -1.85 -9.85 2.00
N VAL A 37 -1.32 -8.65 2.21
CA VAL A 37 -0.90 -7.77 1.11
C VAL A 37 0.32 -8.35 0.41
N SER A 38 0.20 -8.63 -0.89
CA SER A 38 1.26 -9.18 -1.75
C SER A 38 1.88 -8.15 -2.69
N SER A 39 1.15 -7.09 -3.01
CA SER A 39 1.59 -6.00 -3.88
C SER A 39 1.05 -4.66 -3.38
N LEU A 40 1.71 -3.56 -3.77
CA LEU A 40 1.29 -2.21 -3.45
C LEU A 40 1.51 -1.28 -4.63
N VAL A 41 0.71 -0.22 -4.67
CA VAL A 41 0.73 0.80 -5.71
C VAL A 41 0.83 2.16 -5.04
N VAL A 42 1.83 2.95 -5.41
CA VAL A 42 1.98 4.32 -4.93
C VAL A 42 1.57 5.25 -6.07
N ALA A 43 0.58 6.11 -5.82
CA ALA A 43 0.15 7.09 -6.79
C ALA A 43 1.26 8.12 -7.07
N THR A 44 1.24 8.72 -8.26
CA THR A 44 2.19 9.78 -8.61
C THR A 44 2.16 10.91 -7.59
N ARG A 45 3.34 11.48 -7.29
CA ARG A 45 3.54 12.54 -6.27
C ARG A 45 3.21 12.12 -4.83
N CYS A 46 2.96 10.84 -4.57
CA CYS A 46 2.81 10.32 -3.21
C CYS A 46 4.07 9.53 -2.81
N GLU A 47 4.27 9.40 -1.50
CA GLU A 47 5.24 8.49 -0.91
C GLU A 47 4.51 7.65 0.14
N LEU A 48 4.79 6.34 0.17
CA LEU A 48 4.24 5.44 1.18
C LEU A 48 5.35 4.95 2.11
N THR A 49 5.19 5.17 3.41
CA THR A 49 6.02 4.56 4.43
C THR A 49 5.24 3.46 5.14
N VAL A 50 5.82 2.26 5.25
CA VAL A 50 5.21 1.11 5.92
C VAL A 50 6.11 0.61 7.05
N TRP A 51 5.47 -0.04 8.03
CA TRP A 51 6.15 -0.66 9.16
C TRP A 51 5.81 -2.15 9.23
N PRO A 52 6.78 -3.00 9.63
CA PRO A 52 6.55 -4.44 9.71
C PRO A 52 5.71 -4.83 10.93
N ARG A 53 5.55 -3.95 11.93
CA ARG A 53 4.77 -4.21 13.15
C ARG A 53 3.77 -3.08 13.40
N ALA A 54 2.66 -3.45 14.02
CA ALA A 54 1.60 -2.53 14.43
C ALA A 54 2.13 -1.39 15.31
N GLY A 55 1.46 -0.24 15.25
CA GLY A 55 1.86 0.95 16.01
C GLY A 55 3.15 1.59 15.49
N LYS A 56 3.46 1.45 14.19
CA LYS A 56 4.67 2.00 13.54
C LYS A 56 5.98 1.48 14.15
N ASN A 57 6.01 0.20 14.50
CA ASN A 57 7.16 -0.41 15.16
C ASN A 57 8.09 -1.15 14.18
N GLY A 58 9.39 -1.14 14.50
CA GLY A 58 10.44 -1.77 13.69
C GLY A 58 11.01 -0.87 12.59
N ARG A 59 11.87 -1.44 11.74
CA ARG A 59 12.52 -0.71 10.64
C ARG A 59 11.50 -0.47 9.52
N SER A 60 11.20 0.79 9.26
CA SER A 60 10.29 1.17 8.19
C SER A 60 10.90 0.92 6.81
N ARG A 61 10.01 0.79 5.82
CA ARG A 61 10.34 0.85 4.39
C ARG A 61 9.57 1.99 3.75
N ARG A 62 10.26 2.69 2.84
CA ARG A 62 9.74 3.82 2.10
C ARG A 62 9.64 3.45 0.63
N PHE A 63 8.51 3.77 0.02
CA PHE A 63 8.20 3.57 -1.39
C PHE A 63 7.87 4.93 -2.01
N PRO A 64 8.82 5.57 -2.70
CA PRO A 64 8.54 6.75 -3.53
C PRO A 64 7.82 6.34 -4.83
N ALA A 65 7.09 7.27 -5.43
CA ALA A 65 6.48 7.11 -6.75
C ALA A 65 7.50 7.19 -7.90
#